data_AF-A0A7V9CAQ0-F1
#
_entry.id   AF-A0A7V9CAQ0-F1
#
_cell.length_a   1.000
_cell.length_b   1.000
_cell.length_c   1.000
_cell.angle_alpha   90.00
_cell.angle_beta   90.00
_cell.angle_gamma   90.00
#
_symmetry.space_group_name_H-M   'P 1'
#
loop_
_entity.id
_entity.type
_entity.pdbx_description
1 polymer ?
#
loop_
_entity_poly.entity_id
_entity_poly.type
_entity_poly.pdbx_seq_one_letter_code
_entity_poly.pdbx_strand_id
1 'polypeptide(L)' 'TGYAINPARDLGPRLAYAVLPIAGKGTADWGYFWIPVVAPIIGGIIGAALFTVIRF' A
#
# COMPACT_ATOMS: atom_id res chain seq x y z
N THR A 1 -1.62 10.37 5.23
CA THR A 1 -1.38 8.92 5.19
C THR A 1 -2.45 8.20 6.00
N GLY A 2 -3.62 7.93 5.42
CA GLY A 2 -4.67 7.14 6.10
C GLY A 2 -4.26 5.66 6.18
N TYR A 3 -3.32 5.32 7.07
CA TYR A 3 -2.73 3.98 7.31
C TYR A 3 -2.64 3.08 6.07
N ALA A 4 -1.58 3.26 5.30
CA ALA A 4 -1.33 2.48 4.10
C ALA A 4 -0.50 1.22 4.43
N ILE A 5 -1.10 0.32 5.22
CA ILE A 5 -0.48 -0.93 5.72
C ILE A 5 -0.78 -2.13 4.83
N ASN A 6 -1.59 -1.97 3.77
CA ASN A 6 -1.99 -3.05 2.90
C ASN A 6 -1.90 -2.61 1.43
N PRO A 7 -1.06 -3.28 0.61
CA PRO A 7 -0.90 -2.96 -0.80
C PRO A 7 -2.23 -2.97 -1.59
N ALA A 8 -3.12 -3.93 -1.32
CA ALA A 8 -4.40 -4.04 -2.01
C ALA A 8 -5.36 -2.88 -1.64
N ARG A 9 -5.29 -2.41 -0.39
CA ARG A 9 -6.10 -1.29 0.12
C ARG A 9 -5.72 0.05 -0.51
N ASP A 10 -4.52 0.16 -1.08
CA ASP A 10 -4.01 1.38 -1.70
C ASP A 10 -3.95 1.26 -3.24
N LEU A 11 -3.31 0.23 -3.79
CA LEU A 11 -3.10 0.09 -5.24
C LEU A 11 -4.40 -0.14 -6.03
N GLY A 12 -5.31 -0.95 -5.51
CA GLY A 12 -6.59 -1.24 -6.17
C GLY A 12 -7.43 0.02 -6.43
N PRO A 13 -7.74 0.81 -5.39
CA PRO A 13 -8.40 2.10 -5.55
C PRO A 13 -7.66 3.08 -6.47
N ARG A 14 -6.32 3.11 -6.44
CA ARG A 14 -5.52 3.96 -7.35
C ARG A 14 -5.68 3.57 -8.82
N LEU A 15 -5.61 2.28 -9.12
CA LEU A 15 -5.81 1.78 -10.49
C LEU A 15 -7.24 2.06 -10.98
N ALA A 16 -8.24 1.85 -10.12
CA ALA A 16 -9.62 2.20 -10.46
C ALA A 16 -9.75 3.70 -10.75
N TYR A 17 -9.17 4.57 -9.91
CA TYR A 17 -9.17 6.02 -10.12
C TYR A 17 -8.42 6.44 -11.41
N ALA A 18 -7.39 5.70 -11.79
CA ALA A 18 -6.62 5.94 -13.01
C ALA A 18 -7.46 5.68 -14.28
N VAL A 19 -8.18 4.55 -14.30
CA VAL A 19 -8.87 4.02 -15.47
C VAL A 19 -10.29 4.54 -15.61
N LEU A 20 -11.01 4.71 -14.50
CA LEU A 20 -12.42 5.09 -14.55
C LEU A 20 -12.60 6.56 -14.99
N PRO A 21 -13.66 6.86 -15.76
CA PRO A 21 -14.00 8.22 -16.15
C PRO A 21 -14.67 8.94 -14.98
N ILE A 22 -13.87 9.59 -14.13
CA ILE A 22 -14.33 10.36 -12.97
C ILE A 22 -14.26 11.86 -13.31
N ALA A 23 -15.40 12.55 -13.24
CA ALA A 23 -15.46 13.99 -13.46
C ALA A 23 -14.65 14.75 -12.40
N GLY A 24 -13.82 15.71 -12.82
CA GLY A 24 -12.98 16.49 -11.92
C GLY A 24 -11.85 15.69 -11.26
N LYS A 25 -11.42 14.56 -11.84
CA LYS A 25 -10.33 13.76 -11.27
C LYS A 25 -9.01 14.54 -11.21
N GLY A 26 -8.37 14.51 -10.05
CA GLY A 26 -7.00 14.97 -9.83
C GLY A 26 -5.98 13.89 -10.18
N THR A 27 -4.76 14.04 -9.67
CA THR A 27 -3.70 13.04 -9.84
C THR A 27 -3.82 11.94 -8.79
N ALA A 28 -3.45 10.71 -9.14
CA ALA A 28 -3.45 9.57 -8.21
C ALA A 28 -2.20 9.51 -7.31
N ASP A 29 -1.41 10.59 -7.26
CA ASP A 29 -0.14 10.67 -6.52
C ASP A 29 0.80 9.46 -6.77
N TRP A 30 1.13 9.24 -8.03
CA TRP A 30 2.00 8.15 -8.46
C TRP A 30 3.45 8.29 -7.98
N GLY A 31 3.85 9.41 -7.40
CA GLY A 31 5.17 9.51 -6.75
C GLY A 31 5.23 8.69 -5.46
N TYR A 32 4.10 8.61 -4.74
CA TYR A 32 4.00 7.93 -3.45
C TYR A 32 3.58 6.45 -3.55
N PHE A 33 3.05 5.98 -4.68
CA PHE A 33 2.37 4.66 -4.78
C PHE A 33 3.19 3.44 -4.34
N TRP A 34 4.52 3.50 -4.47
CA TRP A 34 5.38 2.35 -4.18
C TRP A 34 5.58 2.17 -2.67
N ILE A 35 5.50 3.25 -1.88
CA ILE A 35 5.65 3.23 -0.42
C ILE A 35 4.59 2.31 0.23
N PRO A 36 3.28 2.50 0.00
CA PRO A 36 2.23 1.66 0.58
C PRO A 36 2.15 0.24 0.00
N VAL A 37 2.99 -0.08 -0.99
CA VAL A 37 3.13 -1.42 -1.55
C VAL A 37 4.36 -2.12 -0.96
N VAL A 38 5.53 -1.52 -1.10
CA VAL A 38 6.82 -2.13 -0.73
C VAL A 38 7.03 -2.10 0.79
N ALA A 39 6.75 -0.98 1.46
CA ALA A 39 7.01 -0.86 2.89
C ALA A 39 6.18 -1.86 3.72
N PRO A 40 4.87 -2.08 3.47
CA PRO A 40 4.12 -3.08 4.19
C PRO A 40 4.54 -4.53 3.90
N ILE A 41 4.96 -4.84 2.67
CA ILE A 41 5.50 -6.18 2.34
C ILE A 41 6.76 -6.45 3.17
N ILE A 42 7.71 -5.50 3.15
CA ILE A 42 8.94 -5.62 3.92
C ILE A 42 8.64 -5.69 5.43
N GLY A 43 7.81 -4.77 5.93
CA GLY A 43 7.42 -4.74 7.34
C GLY A 43 6.70 -6.01 7.80
N GLY A 44 5.83 -6.58 6.96
CA GLY A 44 5.15 -7.85 7.23
C GLY A 44 6.12 -9.03 7.28
N ILE A 45 7.07 -9.11 6.35
CA ILE A 45 8.13 -10.14 6.36
C ILE A 45 8.99 -10.02 7.62
N ILE A 46 9.46 -8.81 7.94
CA ILE A 46 10.27 -8.57 9.14
C ILE A 46 9.48 -8.91 10.41
N GLY A 47 8.22 -8.46 10.50
CA GLY A 47 7.37 -8.75 11.65
C GLY A 47 7.14 -10.25 11.84
N ALA A 48 6.87 -10.99 10.76
CA ALA A 48 6.72 -12.45 10.81
C ALA A 48 8.02 -13.17 11.19
N ALA A 49 9.17 -12.72 10.68
CA ALA A 49 10.47 -13.25 11.03
C ALA A 49 10.78 -13.01 12.52
N LEU A 50 10.57 -11.78 13.01
CA LEU A 50 10.76 -11.44 14.43
C LEU A 50 9.85 -12.27 15.33
N PHE A 51 8.57 -12.41 14.98
CA PHE A 51 7.65 -13.28 15.72
C PHE A 51 8.16 -14.72 15.78
N THR A 52 8.69 -15.23 14.67
CA THR A 52 9.24 -16.58 14.58
C THR A 52 10.52 -16.77 15.38
N VAL A 53 11.35 -15.73 15.54
CA VAL A 53 12.60 -15.78 16.30
C VAL A 53 12.37 -15.59 17.80
N ILE A 54 11.46 -14.68 18.17
CA ILE A 54 11.26 -14.28 19.56
C ILE A 54 10.45 -15.31 20.36
N ARG A 55 9.56 -16.09 19.70
CA ARG A 55 8.80 -17.25 20.23
C ARG A 55 8.67 -17.25 21.77
N PHE A 56 7.80 -16.39 22.30
CA PHE A 56 7.34 -16.49 23.69
C PHE A 56 6.45 -17.72 23.89
#